data_AF-K1Y1W0-F1
#
_entry.id   AF-K1Y1W0-F1
#
_cell.length_a   1.000
_cell.length_b   1.000
_cell.length_c   1.000
_cell.angle_alpha   90.00
_cell.angle_beta   90.00
_cell.angle_gamma   90.00
#
_symmetry.space_group_name_H-M   'P 1'
#
loop_
_entity.id
_entity.type
_entity.pdbx_description
1 polymer ?
#
loop_
_entity_poly.entity_id
_entity_poly.type
_entity_poly.pdbx_seq_one_letter_code
_entity_poly.pdbx_strand_id
1 'polypeptide(L)'
;MVVSNGAMKTAVAGDPYAIGYVSVGHIDTTVTPVALDGVVPNLENVKSGKYGVARGLFSLTKGEPAGLAKLFLDFLLSPTGQKIAMDKGFISVK
;
A
#
# COMPACT_ATOMS: atom_id res chain seq x y z
N MET A 1 16.20 -4.53 12.19
CA MET A 1 15.18 -4.53 11.11
C MET A 1 13.99 -3.70 11.57
N VAL A 2 13.45 -2.85 10.71
CA VAL A 2 12.26 -2.07 11.03
C VAL A 2 11.01 -2.86 10.66
N VAL A 3 10.03 -2.96 11.57
CA VAL A 3 8.97 -3.98 11.51
C VAL A 3 7.70 -3.55 10.78
N SER A 4 7.58 -2.28 10.39
CA SER A 4 6.38 -1.76 9.73
C SER A 4 6.66 -0.46 8.95
N ASN A 5 5.72 -0.07 8.08
CA ASN A 5 5.76 1.23 7.41
C ASN A 5 5.81 2.40 8.41
N GLY A 6 5.01 2.32 9.48
CA GLY A 6 4.99 3.36 10.52
C GLY A 6 6.34 3.47 11.23
N ALA A 7 6.92 2.33 11.63
CA ALA A 7 8.22 2.32 12.27
C ALA A 7 9.35 2.80 11.33
N MET A 8 9.26 2.47 10.03
CA MET A 8 10.24 2.92 9.02
C MET A 8 10.17 4.43 8.84
N LYS A 9 8.96 4.97 8.74
CA LYS A 9 8.74 6.41 8.64
C LYS A 9 9.31 7.15 9.84
N THR A 10 9.04 6.68 11.07
CA THR A 10 9.60 7.26 12.29
C THR A 10 11.12 7.20 12.31
N ALA A 11 11.72 6.09 11.88
CA ALA A 11 13.18 5.95 11.83
C ALA A 11 13.82 6.93 10.83
N VAL A 12 13.24 7.06 9.62
CA VAL A 12 13.75 7.98 8.59
C VAL A 12 13.54 9.45 9.00
N ALA A 13 12.40 9.78 9.58
CA ALA A 13 12.12 11.16 10.03
C ALA A 13 13.05 11.61 11.17
N GLY A 14 13.61 10.67 11.95
CA GLY A 14 14.48 10.95 13.09
C GLY A 14 15.97 11.08 12.77
N ASP A 15 16.39 10.75 11.54
CA ASP A 15 17.80 10.75 11.14
C ASP A 15 17.96 11.39 9.75
N PRO A 16 18.61 12.57 9.63
CA PRO A 16 18.75 13.26 8.36
C PRO A 16 19.61 12.51 7.32
N TYR A 17 20.33 11.46 7.72
CA TYR A 17 21.13 10.62 6.82
C TYR A 17 20.47 9.28 6.48
N ALA A 18 19.27 9.01 7.01
CA ALA A 18 18.60 7.73 6.78
C ALA A 18 17.92 7.66 5.40
N ILE A 19 17.92 6.45 4.84
CA ILE A 19 17.13 6.07 3.67
C ILE A 19 16.37 4.77 3.95
N GLY A 20 15.13 4.70 3.50
CA GLY A 20 14.26 3.55 3.71
C GLY A 20 13.20 3.42 2.62
N TYR A 21 12.44 2.33 2.67
CA TYR A 21 11.32 2.09 1.76
C TYR A 21 10.01 1.96 2.54
N VAL A 22 8.96 2.59 2.05
CA VAL A 22 7.60 2.50 2.61
C VAL A 22 6.58 2.38 1.48
N SER A 23 5.40 1.85 1.80
CA SER A 23 4.26 1.87 0.89
C SER A 23 3.86 3.32 0.56
N VAL A 24 3.53 3.60 -0.70
CA VAL A 24 3.15 4.94 -1.18
C VAL A 24 2.03 5.57 -0.34
N GLY A 25 1.02 4.80 0.04
CA GLY A 25 -0.08 5.28 0.90
C GLY A 25 0.31 5.64 2.34
N HIS A 26 1.55 5.41 2.76
CA HIS A 26 2.06 5.77 4.09
C HIS A 26 2.98 7.00 4.08
N ILE A 27 3.24 7.56 2.90
CA ILE A 27 4.01 8.81 2.74
C ILE A 27 3.16 9.96 3.27
N ASP A 28 3.76 10.80 4.10
CA ASP A 28 3.20 12.06 4.57
C ASP A 28 4.30 13.13 4.64
N THR A 29 4.02 14.26 5.28
CA THR A 29 4.94 15.39 5.39
C THR A 29 6.18 15.13 6.26
N THR A 30 6.26 14.00 6.97
CA THR A 30 7.41 13.66 7.84
C THR A 30 8.58 13.04 7.10
N VAL A 31 8.40 12.64 5.85
CA VAL A 31 9.44 12.02 5.01
C VAL A 31 9.42 12.60 3.60
N THR A 32 10.57 12.61 2.92
CA THR A 32 10.66 13.09 1.54
C THR A 32 10.68 11.91 0.56
N PRO A 33 9.68 11.79 -0.34
CA PRO A 33 9.71 10.78 -1.37
C PRO A 33 10.78 11.08 -2.43
N VAL A 34 11.48 10.05 -2.88
CA VAL A 34 12.46 10.16 -3.98
C VAL A 34 11.82 9.63 -5.26
N ALA A 35 11.94 10.39 -6.35
CA ALA A 35 11.50 9.95 -7.66
C ALA A 35 12.40 8.82 -8.18
N LEU A 36 11.80 7.80 -8.79
CA LEU A 36 12.52 6.72 -9.46
C LEU A 36 12.39 6.93 -10.96
N ASP A 37 13.51 7.04 -11.67
CA ASP A 37 13.56 7.31 -13.12
C ASP A 37 12.71 8.51 -13.55
N GLY A 38 12.69 9.56 -12.71
CA GLY A 38 11.88 10.77 -12.93
C GLY A 38 10.40 10.65 -12.60
N VAL A 39 9.93 9.48 -12.13
CA VAL A 39 8.53 9.25 -11.74
C VAL A 39 8.37 9.36 -10.22
N VAL A 40 7.48 10.26 -9.79
CA VAL A 40 7.17 10.49 -8.37
C VAL A 40 6.29 9.34 -7.82
N PRO A 41 6.58 8.80 -6.62
CA PRO A 41 5.76 7.78 -5.98
C PRO A 41 4.47 8.37 -5.41
N ASN A 42 3.42 8.45 -6.23
CA ASN A 42 2.07 8.82 -5.78
C ASN A 42 1.03 7.81 -6.28
N LEU A 43 -0.17 7.84 -5.70
CA LEU A 43 -1.22 6.86 -6.02
C LEU A 43 -1.62 6.87 -7.51
N GLU A 44 -1.57 8.03 -8.16
CA GLU A 44 -1.88 8.18 -9.59
C GLU A 44 -0.84 7.49 -10.48
N ASN A 45 0.46 7.69 -10.22
CA ASN A 45 1.55 7.09 -10.97
C ASN A 45 1.63 5.57 -10.73
N VAL A 46 1.31 5.10 -9.53
CA VAL A 46 1.18 3.66 -9.27
C VAL A 46 -0.02 3.08 -10.03
N LYS A 47 -1.19 3.72 -9.96
CA LYS A 47 -2.41 3.24 -10.64
C LYS A 47 -2.26 3.23 -12.16
N SER A 48 -1.55 4.19 -12.73
CA SER A 48 -1.25 4.24 -14.18
C SER A 48 -0.11 3.32 -14.61
N GLY A 49 0.60 2.67 -13.67
CA GLY A 49 1.74 1.81 -13.95
C GLY A 49 3.04 2.55 -14.28
N LYS A 50 3.03 3.89 -14.29
CA LYS A 50 4.23 4.71 -14.49
C LYS A 50 5.25 4.51 -13.37
N TYR A 51 4.77 4.35 -12.13
CA TYR A 51 5.63 4.00 -11.01
C TYR A 51 5.67 2.49 -10.85
N GLY A 52 6.73 1.87 -11.37
CA GLY A 52 6.86 0.41 -11.49
C GLY A 52 7.06 -0.33 -10.17
N VAL A 53 7.38 0.36 -9.07
CA VAL A 53 7.54 -0.27 -7.74
C VAL A 53 6.18 -0.41 -7.08
N ALA A 54 5.45 -1.42 -7.51
CA ALA A 54 4.12 -1.76 -7.00
C ALA A 54 3.93 -3.28 -6.97
N ARG A 55 3.06 -3.77 -6.08
CA ARG A 55 2.69 -5.18 -6.04
C ARG A 55 1.22 -5.34 -5.66
N GLY A 56 0.60 -6.39 -6.18
CA GLY A 56 -0.72 -6.82 -5.71
C GLY A 56 -0.67 -7.30 -4.27
N LEU A 57 -1.77 -7.07 -3.54
CA LEU A 57 -2.00 -7.70 -2.24
C LEU A 57 -3.09 -8.76 -2.44
N PHE A 58 -2.75 -9.99 -2.08
CA PHE A 58 -3.60 -11.14 -2.36
C PHE A 58 -4.11 -11.76 -1.05
N SER A 59 -5.41 -12.04 -1.01
CA SER A 59 -6.00 -12.92 0.00
C SER A 59 -6.10 -14.32 -0.60
N LEU A 60 -5.41 -15.29 -0.01
CA LEU A 60 -5.30 -16.65 -0.54
C LEU A 60 -6.08 -17.63 0.32
N THR A 61 -6.74 -18.59 -0.33
CA THR A 61 -7.41 -19.73 0.34
C THR A 61 -6.97 -21.03 -0.31
N LYS A 62 -7.03 -22.13 0.46
CA LYS A 62 -6.72 -23.47 -0.06
C LYS A 62 -7.97 -24.04 -0.71
N GLY A 63 -8.04 -23.95 -2.03
CA GLY A 63 -9.22 -24.35 -2.81
C GLY A 63 -10.33 -23.29 -2.77
N GLU A 64 -11.55 -23.67 -3.14
CA GLU A 64 -12.69 -22.76 -3.18
C GLU A 64 -13.12 -22.36 -1.75
N PRO A 65 -13.25 -21.05 -1.45
CA PRO A 65 -13.65 -20.59 -0.13
C PRO A 65 -15.15 -20.86 0.11
N ALA A 66 -15.49 -21.25 1.34
CA ALA A 66 -16.86 -21.45 1.78
C ALA A 66 -17.11 -20.76 3.13
N GLY A 67 -18.40 -20.64 3.50
CA GLY A 67 -18.83 -20.08 4.79
C GLY A 67 -18.25 -18.67 5.05
N LEU A 68 -17.73 -18.47 6.26
CA LEU A 68 -17.19 -17.18 6.71
C LEU A 68 -16.01 -16.69 5.86
N ALA A 69 -15.17 -17.59 5.37
CA ALA A 69 -14.04 -17.20 4.51
C ALA A 69 -14.53 -16.58 3.20
N LYS A 70 -15.54 -17.19 2.57
CA LYS A 70 -16.14 -16.64 1.35
C LYS A 70 -16.82 -15.29 1.62
N LEU A 71 -17.62 -15.21 2.69
CA LEU A 71 -18.31 -13.97 3.06
C LEU A 71 -17.33 -12.81 3.28
N PHE A 72 -16.19 -13.08 3.93
CA PHE A 72 -15.16 -12.09 4.14
C PHE A 72 -14.49 -11.64 2.83
N LEU A 73 -14.13 -12.59 1.95
CA LEU A 73 -13.57 -12.25 0.64
C LEU A 73 -14.55 -11.45 -0.24
N ASP A 74 -15.83 -11.82 -0.22
CA ASP A 74 -16.89 -11.07 -0.91
C ASP A 74 -17.02 -9.65 -0.34
N PHE A 75 -16.92 -9.49 0.99
CA PHE A 75 -16.90 -8.19 1.64
C PHE A 75 -15.67 -7.35 1.24
N LEU A 76 -14.47 -7.93 1.20
CA LEU A 76 -13.26 -7.23 0.75
C LEU A 76 -13.45 -6.67 -0.67
N LEU A 77 -14.11 -7.41 -1.55
CA LEU A 77 -14.38 -7.03 -2.94
C LEU A 77 -15.65 -6.18 -3.13
N SER A 78 -16.42 -5.93 -2.06
CA SER A 78 -17.61 -5.08 -2.10
C SER A 78 -17.23 -3.60 -2.22
N PRO A 79 -18.16 -2.71 -2.66
CA PRO A 79 -17.92 -1.27 -2.69
C PRO A 79 -17.46 -0.71 -1.34
N THR A 80 -18.04 -1.20 -0.24
CA THR A 80 -17.65 -0.81 1.13
C THR A 80 -16.22 -1.25 1.45
N GLY A 81 -15.85 -2.50 1.15
CA GLY A 81 -14.50 -3.01 1.39
C GLY A 81 -13.44 -2.26 0.59
N GLN A 82 -13.73 -1.97 -0.69
CA GLN A 82 -12.83 -1.20 -1.55
C GLN A 82 -12.68 0.25 -1.09
N LYS A 83 -13.77 0.87 -0.62
CA LYS A 83 -13.71 2.22 -0.02
C LYS A 83 -12.80 2.25 1.20
N ILE A 84 -12.94 1.28 2.12
CA ILE A 84 -12.07 1.16 3.29
C ILE A 84 -10.60 1.01 2.87
N ALA A 85 -10.31 0.21 1.84
CA ALA A 85 -8.96 0.05 1.32
C ALA A 85 -8.39 1.38 0.78
N MET A 86 -9.17 2.13 0.00
CA MET A 86 -8.77 3.45 -0.51
C MET A 86 -8.52 4.46 0.62
N ASP A 87 -9.38 4.48 1.65
CA ASP A 87 -9.22 5.35 2.83
C ASP A 87 -7.95 5.04 3.64
N LYS A 88 -7.35 3.84 3.43
CA LYS A 88 -6.08 3.42 4.02
C LYS A 88 -4.89 3.54 3.07
N GLY A 89 -5.06 4.20 1.92
CA GLY A 89 -3.99 4.48 0.96
C GLY A 89 -3.65 3.31 0.03
N PHE A 90 -4.58 2.37 -0.16
CA PHE A 90 -4.46 1.30 -1.16
C PHE A 90 -5.23 1.65 -2.44
N ILE A 91 -4.92 0.93 -3.53
CA ILE A 91 -5.58 1.10 -4.82
C ILE A 91 -6.72 0.08 -4.93
N SER A 92 -7.93 0.57 -5.25
CA SER A 92 -9.09 -0.28 -5.54
C SER A 92 -8.82 -1.17 -6.75
N VAL A 93 -9.25 -2.42 -6.66
CA VAL A 93 -9.23 -3.40 -7.78
C VAL A 93 -10.61 -3.58 -8.42
N LYS A 94 -11.59 -2.80 -7.96
CA LYS A 94 -12.94 -2.67 -8.52
C LYS A 94 -13.15 -1.29 -9.11
#